data_AF-A0A3P7IPA7-F1
#
_entry.id   AF-A0A3P7IPA7-F1
#
_cell.length_a   1.000
_cell.length_b   1.000
_cell.length_c   1.000
_cell.angle_alpha   90.00
_cell.angle_beta   90.00
_cell.angle_gamma   90.00
#
_symmetry.space_group_name_H-M   'P 1'
#
loop_
_entity.id
_entity.type
_entity.pdbx_description
1 polymer ?
#
loop_
_entity_poly.entity_id
_entity_poly.type
_entity_poly.pdbx_seq_one_letter_code
_entity_poly.pdbx_strand_id
1 'polypeptide(L)'
;MIYEKSGKTYVDPKHKFESAAAMFEHHMQNTFVEIKLTRGIGLTSWEFEHKNVRVGKTIGRGQYAEVKKGKLLLKTGIVVSVAVKSVR
;
A
#
# COMPACT_ATOMS: atom_id res chain seq x y z
N MET A 1 -2.57 -2.48 -16.78
CA MET A 1 -3.00 -3.30 -15.62
C MET A 1 -1.89 -4.32 -15.37
N ILE A 2 -1.48 -4.55 -14.11
CA ILE A 2 -0.50 -5.60 -13.76
C ILE A 2 -1.28 -6.91 -13.60
N TYR A 3 -0.76 -7.99 -14.18
CA TYR A 3 -1.35 -9.32 -14.10
C TYR A 3 -0.49 -10.24 -13.24
N GLU A 4 -1.14 -11.07 -12.44
CA GLU A 4 -0.51 -12.15 -11.70
C GLU A 4 -1.14 -13.48 -12.10
N LYS A 5 -0.35 -14.41 -12.67
CA LYS A 5 -0.83 -15.73 -13.09
C LYS A 5 0.26 -16.78 -12.87
N SER A 6 -0.11 -17.88 -12.20
CA SER A 6 0.81 -19.00 -11.91
C SER A 6 2.09 -18.55 -11.20
N GLY A 7 1.97 -17.60 -10.26
CA GLY A 7 3.10 -17.05 -9.51
C GLY A 7 4.00 -16.11 -10.33
N LYS A 8 3.61 -15.76 -11.56
CA LYS A 8 4.34 -14.79 -12.39
C LYS A 8 3.60 -13.46 -12.45
N THR A 9 4.35 -12.38 -12.28
CA THR A 9 3.86 -11.00 -12.45
C THR A 9 4.28 -10.48 -13.82
N TYR A 10 3.38 -9.81 -14.55
CA TYR A 10 3.67 -9.21 -15.85
C TYR A 10 2.71 -8.08 -16.22
N VAL A 11 3.16 -7.18 -17.09
CA VAL A 11 2.30 -6.21 -17.81
C VAL A 11 2.19 -6.59 -19.29
N ASP A 12 3.27 -7.12 -19.86
CA ASP A 12 3.33 -7.71 -21.20
C ASP A 12 3.44 -9.23 -21.07
N PRO A 13 2.52 -10.03 -21.66
CA PRO A 13 2.59 -11.49 -21.63
C PRO A 13 3.90 -12.11 -22.11
N LYS A 14 4.71 -11.37 -22.90
CA LYS A 14 6.04 -11.81 -23.37
C LYS A 14 7.09 -11.79 -22.26
N HIS A 15 6.94 -10.93 -21.26
CA HIS A 15 7.91 -10.70 -20.19
C HIS A 15 7.28 -11.01 -18.83
N LYS A 16 7.61 -12.19 -18.29
CA LYS A 16 7.07 -12.71 -17.03
C LYS A 16 8.15 -12.75 -15.97
N PHE A 17 7.82 -12.28 -14.78
CA PHE A 17 8.77 -12.12 -13.66
C PHE A 17 8.29 -12.88 -12.42
N GLU A 18 9.22 -13.27 -11.55
CA GLU A 18 8.89 -13.94 -10.28
C GLU A 18 8.18 -13.04 -9.28
N SER A 19 8.31 -11.71 -9.42
CA SER A 19 7.72 -10.74 -8.51
C SER A 19 7.46 -9.41 -9.22
N ALA A 20 6.59 -8.60 -8.63
CA ALA A 20 6.38 -7.22 -9.06
C ALA A 20 7.67 -6.40 -8.99
N ALA A 21 8.53 -6.63 -7.98
CA ALA A 21 9.81 -5.94 -7.85
C ALA A 21 10.72 -6.21 -9.05
N ALA A 22 10.91 -7.49 -9.42
CA ALA A 22 11.72 -7.87 -10.58
C ALA A 22 11.16 -7.31 -11.90
N MET A 23 9.83 -7.26 -12.03
CA MET A 23 9.17 -6.62 -13.17
C MET A 23 9.47 -5.12 -13.24
N PHE A 24 9.37 -4.40 -12.13
CA PHE A 24 9.67 -2.96 -12.08
C PHE A 24 11.13 -2.68 -12.37
N GLU A 25 12.06 -3.45 -11.80
CA GLU A 25 13.51 -3.32 -12.05
C GLU A 25 13.83 -3.45 -13.55
N HIS A 26 13.22 -4.43 -14.23
CA HIS A 26 13.39 -4.60 -15.66
C HIS A 26 12.88 -3.39 -16.46
N HIS A 27 11.67 -2.89 -16.16
CA HIS A 27 11.05 -1.76 -16.88
C HIS A 27 11.56 -0.38 -16.46
N MET A 28 12.37 -0.28 -15.40
CA MET A 28 13.17 0.92 -15.09
C MET A 28 14.34 1.08 -16.05
N GLN A 29 14.90 -0.03 -16.54
CA GLN A 29 16.02 -0.02 -17.49
C GLN A 29 15.56 -0.06 -18.94
N ASN A 30 14.40 -0.67 -19.20
CA ASN A 30 13.87 -0.90 -20.55
C ASN A 30 12.54 -0.19 -20.77
N THR A 31 12.38 0.41 -21.94
CA THR A 31 11.10 1.00 -22.37
C THR A 31 10.07 -0.11 -22.56
N PHE A 32 8.83 0.11 -22.11
CA PHE A 32 7.68 -0.74 -22.44
C PHE A 32 6.60 0.13 -23.08
N VAL A 33 6.09 -0.27 -24.25
CA VAL A 33 5.02 0.47 -24.95
C VAL A 33 5.34 1.96 -25.09
N GLU A 34 6.57 2.28 -25.51
CA GLU A 34 7.08 3.67 -25.65
C GLU A 34 7.13 4.49 -24.35
N ILE A 35 6.85 3.88 -23.20
CA ILE A 35 6.90 4.48 -21.86
C ILE A 35 8.14 3.97 -21.13
N LYS A 36 8.83 4.86 -20.41
CA LYS A 36 9.95 4.50 -19.53
C LYS A 36 9.60 4.83 -18.08
N LEU A 37 9.84 3.89 -17.17
CA LEU A 37 9.70 4.17 -15.74
C LEU A 37 10.88 5.03 -15.29
N THR A 38 10.59 6.22 -14.75
CA THR A 38 11.63 7.19 -14.33
C THR A 38 11.87 7.19 -12.83
N ARG A 39 10.81 7.04 -12.02
CA ARG A 39 10.89 6.97 -10.56
C ARG A 39 9.64 6.31 -9.98
N GLY A 40 9.81 5.65 -8.83
CA GLY A 40 8.69 5.29 -7.97
C GLY A 40 8.13 6.51 -7.25
N ILE A 41 6.81 6.57 -7.08
CA ILE A 41 6.18 7.52 -6.15
C ILE A 41 6.12 6.83 -4.79
N GLY A 42 6.92 7.34 -3.84
CA GLY A 42 6.96 6.81 -2.49
C GLY A 42 5.69 7.12 -1.68
N LEU A 43 5.58 6.45 -0.54
CA LEU A 43 4.50 6.70 0.41
C LEU A 43 4.57 8.12 0.97
N THR A 44 3.40 8.70 1.18
CA THR A 44 3.20 10.02 1.77
C THR A 44 3.35 9.98 3.30
N SER A 45 3.44 11.15 3.93
CA SER A 45 3.65 11.24 5.38
C SER A 45 2.43 10.79 6.20
N TRP A 46 1.24 10.82 5.61
CA TRP A 46 -0.03 10.42 6.23
C TRP A 46 -0.38 8.94 6.04
N GLU A 47 0.44 8.17 5.32
CA GLU A 47 0.26 6.73 5.18
C GLU A 47 0.92 5.98 6.34
N PHE A 48 0.15 5.09 6.96
CA PHE A 48 0.58 4.27 8.09
C PHE A 48 0.38 2.78 7.78
N GLU A 49 1.40 1.98 8.06
CA GLU A 49 1.29 0.53 7.95
C GLU A 49 0.30 -0.04 8.97
N HIS A 50 -0.49 -1.04 8.58
CA HIS A 50 -1.47 -1.66 9.45
C HIS A 50 -0.85 -2.23 10.75
N LYS A 51 0.37 -2.77 10.67
CA LYS A 51 1.11 -3.29 11.84
C LYS A 51 1.36 -2.24 12.93
N ASN A 52 1.36 -0.96 12.56
CA ASN A 52 1.57 0.16 13.48
C ASN A 52 0.28 0.69 14.11
N VAL A 53 -0.89 0.16 13.69
CA VAL A 53 -2.21 0.58 14.19
C VAL A 53 -2.82 -0.55 15.02
N ARG A 54 -3.12 -0.27 16.29
CA ARG A 54 -3.91 -1.16 17.14
C ARG A 54 -5.34 -0.63 17.26
N VAL A 55 -6.29 -1.37 16.71
CA VAL A 55 -7.71 -1.02 16.76
C VAL A 55 -8.32 -1.58 18.05
N GLY A 56 -8.99 -0.71 18.80
CA GLY A 56 -9.64 -1.05 20.07
C GLY A 56 -11.16 -1.05 19.97
N LYS A 57 -11.80 -0.70 21.09
CA LYS A 57 -13.27 -0.73 21.23
C LYS A 57 -13.94 0.40 20.43
N THR A 58 -15.16 0.15 20.00
CA THR A 58 -16.04 1.14 19.38
C THR A 58 -16.34 2.28 20.34
N ILE A 59 -16.20 3.51 19.85
CA ILE A 59 -16.50 4.75 20.59
C ILE A 59 -17.67 5.51 20.01
N GLY A 60 -18.11 5.15 18.80
CA GLY A 60 -19.30 5.73 18.21
C GLY A 60 -19.57 5.22 16.80
N ARG A 61 -20.71 5.61 16.25
CA ARG A 61 -21.07 5.37 14.86
C ARG A 61 -21.51 6.70 14.26
N GLY A 62 -20.72 7.22 13.34
CA GLY A 62 -21.08 8.42 12.58
C GLY A 62 -21.94 8.07 11.37
N GLN A 63 -22.40 9.11 10.66
CA GLN A 63 -23.21 8.99 9.45
C GLN A 63 -22.59 8.09 8.36
N TYR A 64 -21.26 7.96 8.37
CA TYR A 64 -20.51 7.27 7.32
C TYR A 64 -19.87 5.93 7.76
N ALA A 65 -19.71 5.68 9.07
CA ALA A 65 -18.96 4.53 9.56
C ALA A 65 -18.98 4.37 11.08
N GLU A 66 -18.62 3.17 11.53
CA GLU A 66 -18.17 2.92 12.89
C GLU A 66 -16.81 3.61 13.17
N VAL A 67 -16.68 4.18 14.36
CA VAL A 67 -15.45 4.79 14.86
C VAL A 67 -14.99 4.03 16.10
N LYS A 68 -13.73 3.61 16.11
CA LYS A 68 -13.07 2.89 17.21
C LYS A 68 -11.96 3.71 17.82
N LYS A 69 -11.74 3.57 19.13
CA LYS A 69 -10.51 4.07 19.76
C LYS A 69 -9.35 3.18 19.35
N GLY A 70 -8.20 3.76 19.02
CA GLY A 70 -7.00 3.04 18.65
C GLY A 70 -5.74 3.61 19.26
N LYS A 71 -4.63 2.92 19.01
CA LYS A 71 -3.27 3.38 19.28
C LYS A 71 -2.48 3.32 17.98
N LEU A 72 -1.72 4.37 17.69
CA LEU A 72 -0.83 4.46 16.54
C LEU A 72 0.61 4.57 17.02
N LEU A 73 1.48 3.69 16.52
CA LEU A 73 2.93 3.80 16.64
C LEU A 73 3.44 4.73 15.53
N LEU A 74 3.88 5.93 15.91
CA LEU A 74 4.47 6.89 14.98
C LEU A 74 5.87 6.43 14.53
N LYS A 75 6.34 6.98 13.41
CA LYS A 75 7.71 6.74 12.90
C LYS A 75 8.80 7.13 13.92
N THR A 76 8.49 8.02 14.85
CA THR A 76 9.36 8.42 15.96
C THR A 76 9.42 7.40 17.10
N GLY A 77 8.63 6.33 17.06
CA GLY A 77 8.47 5.35 18.14
C GLY A 77 7.44 5.76 19.21
N ILE A 78 6.87 6.97 19.14
CA ILE A 78 5.86 7.44 20.08
C ILE A 78 4.52 6.76 19.80
N VAL A 79 3.83 6.36 20.86
CA VAL A 79 2.47 5.80 20.77
C VAL A 79 1.44 6.85 21.12
N VAL A 80 0.54 7.15 20.19
CA VAL A 80 -0.53 8.14 20.38
C VAL A 80 -1.91 7.49 20.35
N SER A 81 -2.86 8.05 21.12
CA SER A 81 -4.28 7.64 21.05
C SER A 81 -4.92 8.26 19.81
N VAL A 82 -5.66 7.46 19.05
CA VAL A 82 -6.29 7.88 17.79
C VAL A 82 -7.74 7.43 17.71
N ALA A 83 -8.51 8.07 16.85
CA ALA A 83 -9.79 7.56 16.37
C ALA A 83 -9.57 6.84 15.03
N VAL A 84 -10.09 5.62 14.90
CA VAL A 84 -10.00 4.80 13.69
C VAL A 84 -11.40 4.72 13.09
N LYS A 85 -11.58 5.31 11.92
CA LYS A 85 -12.82 5.23 11.14
C LYS A 85 -12.64 4.16 10.07
N SER A 86 -13.51 3.15 10.06
CA SER A 86 -13.48 2.10 9.05
C SER A 86 -14.37 2.47 7.88
N VAL A 87 -13.82 2.60 6.68
CA VAL A 87 -14.60 2.73 5.44
C VAL A 87 -14.69 1.33 4.83
N ARG A 88 -15.90 0.90 4.45
CA ARG A 88 -16.16 -0.41 3.87
C ARG A 88 -16.46 -0.26 2.39
#